data_AF-A0A949ZM11-F1
#
_entry.id   AF-A0A949ZM11-F1
#
_cell.length_a   1.000
_cell.length_b   1.000
_cell.length_c   1.000
_cell.angle_alpha   90.00
_cell.angle_beta   90.00
_cell.angle_gamma   90.00
#
_symmetry.space_group_name_H-M   'P 1'
#
loop_
_entity.id
_entity.type
_entity.pdbx_description
1 polymer ?
#
loop_
_entity_poly.entity_id
_entity_poly.type
_entity_poly.pdbx_seq_one_letter_code
_entity_poly.pdbx_strand_id
1 'polypeptide(L)' 'LALKYAHPVDMDLSLAQLGLARTYVAMGDAASARKQYQDLITLWKDANPGLPLVNQVKAEYAKLQ' A
#
# COMPACT_ATOMS: atom_id res chain seq x y z
N LEU A 1 -22.23 -16.59 -9.82
CA LEU A 1 -22.07 -15.45 -8.88
C LEU A 1 -20.63 -15.46 -8.39
N ALA A 2 -19.87 -14.41 -8.67
CA ALA A 2 -18.41 -14.39 -8.60
C ALA A 2 -17.89 -14.30 -7.16
N LEU A 3 -17.27 -15.37 -6.66
CA LEU A 3 -16.52 -15.37 -5.39
C LEU A 3 -15.22 -16.19 -5.53
N LYS A 4 -14.50 -16.02 -6.64
CA LYS A 4 -13.18 -16.64 -6.87
C LYS A 4 -12.02 -15.63 -6.91
N TYR A 5 -12.26 -14.40 -6.44
CA TYR A 5 -11.22 -13.37 -6.27
C TYR A 5 -10.56 -13.39 -4.89
N ALA A 6 -10.93 -14.35 -4.04
CA ALA A 6 -10.31 -14.51 -2.74
C ALA A 6 -8.95 -15.23 -2.86
N HIS A 7 -7.90 -14.44 -2.61
CA HIS A 7 -6.52 -14.76 -2.18
C HIS A 7 -5.42 -14.66 -3.26
N PRO A 8 -4.39 -13.79 -3.03
CA PRO A 8 -3.51 -13.90 -1.87
C PRO A 8 -3.38 -12.59 -1.04
N VAL A 9 -3.84 -12.67 0.22
CA VAL A 9 -3.50 -11.85 1.40
C VAL A 9 -3.93 -10.37 1.42
N ASP A 10 -5.25 -10.20 1.59
CA ASP A 10 -5.96 -9.14 2.32
C ASP A 10 -5.87 -7.69 1.80
N MET A 11 -6.61 -7.44 0.72
CA MET A 11 -6.86 -6.09 0.17
C MET A 11 -7.41 -5.10 1.21
N ASP A 12 -8.27 -5.53 2.14
CA ASP A 12 -8.83 -4.66 3.18
C ASP A 12 -7.76 -4.18 4.17
N LEU A 13 -6.87 -5.08 4.60
CA LEU A 13 -5.71 -4.73 5.43
C LEU A 13 -4.76 -3.80 4.67
N SER A 14 -4.58 -4.03 3.36
CA SER A 14 -3.76 -3.20 2.49
C SER A 14 -4.31 -1.76 2.40
N LEU A 15 -5.62 -1.60 2.25
CA LEU A 15 -6.26 -0.28 2.20
C LEU A 15 -6.18 0.44 3.55
N ALA A 16 -6.33 -0.28 4.67
CA ALA A 16 -6.16 0.28 6.01
C ALA A 16 -4.71 0.75 6.25
N GLN A 17 -3.72 -0.06 5.86
CA GLN A 17 -2.30 0.31 5.91
C GLN A 17 -2.00 1.54 5.04
N LEU A 18 -2.64 1.67 3.88
CA LEU A 18 -2.47 2.84 3.00
C LEU A 18 -3.03 4.11 3.67
N GLY A 19 -4.21 4.00 4.30
CA GLY A 19 -4.79 5.09 5.08
C GLY A 19 -3.87 5.52 6.23
N LEU A 20 -3.29 4.55 6.94
CA LEU A 20 -2.34 4.79 8.02
C LEU A 20 -1.06 5.48 7.51
N ALA A 21 -0.49 5.02 6.40
CA ALA A 21 0.69 5.63 5.79
C ALA A 21 0.45 7.12 5.46
N ARG A 22 -0.69 7.44 4.83
CA ARG A 22 -1.08 8.82 4.50
C ARG A 22 -1.31 9.69 5.73
N THR A 23 -1.84 9.10 6.79
CA THR A 23 -2.04 9.80 8.07
C THR A 23 -0.68 10.18 8.68
N TYR A 24 0.30 9.27 8.67
CA TYR A 24 1.66 9.59 9.12
C TYR A 24 2.31 10.70 8.27
N VAL A 25 2.10 10.71 6.95
CA VAL A 25 2.54 11.82 6.09
C VAL A 25 1.91 13.14 6.53
N ALA A 26 0.60 13.16 6.77
CA ALA A 26 -0.11 14.36 7.22
C ALA A 26 0.35 14.84 8.61
N MET A 27 0.81 13.92 9.47
CA MET A 27 1.39 14.24 10.78
C MET A 27 2.87 14.68 10.72
N GLY A 28 3.50 14.61 9.54
CA GLY A 28 4.93 14.90 9.37
C GLY A 28 5.88 13.78 9.81
N ASP A 29 5.36 12.61 10.20
CA ASP A 29 6.17 11.44 10.56
C ASP A 29 6.53 10.63 9.31
N ALA A 30 7.54 11.13 8.60
CA ALA A 30 8.02 10.49 7.37
C ALA A 30 8.60 9.09 7.61
N ALA A 31 9.17 8.82 8.80
CA ALA A 31 9.76 7.52 9.10
C ALA A 31 8.68 6.43 9.22
N SER A 32 7.61 6.70 9.98
CA SER A 32 6.48 5.78 10.09
C SER A 32 5.74 5.62 8.77
N ALA A 33 5.57 6.71 8.01
CA ALA A 33 4.97 6.65 6.68
C ALA A 33 5.76 5.74 5.73
N ARG A 34 7.09 5.92 5.64
CA ARG A 34 7.97 5.08 4.80
C ARG A 34 7.82 3.60 5.13
N LYS A 35 7.78 3.24 6.43
CA LYS A 35 7.63 1.85 6.87
C LYS A 35 6.33 1.23 6.32
N GLN A 36 5.19 1.91 6.52
CA GLN A 36 3.89 1.39 6.06
C GLN A 36 3.83 1.24 4.54
N TYR A 37 4.37 2.20 3.79
CA TYR A 37 4.46 2.10 2.34
C TYR A 37 5.36 0.96 1.87
N GLN A 38 6.49 0.75 2.54
CA GLN A 38 7.41 -0.34 2.20
C GLN A 38 6.77 -1.71 2.46
N ASP A 39 6.04 -1.87 3.56
CA ASP A 39 5.29 -3.08 3.89
C ASP A 39 4.22 -3.36 2.82
N LEU A 40 3.48 -2.33 2.39
CA LEU A 40 2.49 -2.43 1.30
C LEU A 40 3.10 -2.84 -0.05
N ILE A 41 4.20 -2.19 -0.44
CA ILE A 41 4.88 -2.50 -1.71
C ILE A 41 5.43 -3.93 -1.68
N THR A 42 5.91 -4.38 -0.52
CA THR A 42 6.39 -5.76 -0.32
C THR A 42 5.24 -6.76 -0.43
N LEU A 43 4.09 -6.46 0.17
CA LEU A 43 2.90 -7.28 0.09
C LEU A 43 2.40 -7.43 -1.36
N TRP A 44 2.46 -6.35 -2.14
CA TRP A 44 1.98 -6.34 -3.53
C TRP A 44 3.01 -6.75 -4.57
N LYS A 45 4.24 -7.13 -4.18
CA LYS A 45 5.29 -7.51 -5.14
C LYS A 45 4.88 -8.70 -6.04
N ASP A 46 4.07 -9.60 -5.50
CA ASP A 46 3.54 -10.79 -6.18
C ASP A 46 2.06 -10.61 -6.58
N ALA A 47 1.46 -9.46 -6.24
CA ALA A 47 0.10 -9.12 -6.66
C ALA A 47 0.11 -8.72 -8.15
N ASN A 48 -1.02 -8.93 -8.83
CA ASN A 48 -1.13 -8.67 -10.27
C ASN A 48 -0.66 -7.23 -10.62
N PRO A 49 0.43 -7.05 -11.38
CA PRO A 49 1.14 -5.76 -11.50
C PRO A 49 0.37 -4.67 -12.28
N GLY A 50 -0.80 -5.00 -12.82
CA GLY A 50 -1.67 -4.08 -13.56
C GLY A 50 -2.60 -3.23 -12.71
N LEU A 51 -2.50 -3.26 -11.37
CA LEU A 51 -3.35 -2.45 -10.50
C LEU A 51 -2.83 -0.99 -10.42
N PRO A 52 -3.60 0.02 -10.88
CA PRO A 52 -3.17 1.43 -10.85
C PRO A 52 -2.76 1.91 -9.45
N LEU A 53 -3.35 1.33 -8.41
CA LEU A 53 -3.06 1.64 -7.01
C LEU A 53 -1.60 1.34 -6.62
N VAL A 54 -0.99 0.28 -7.16
CA VAL A 54 0.41 -0.08 -6.87
C VAL A 54 1.35 1.01 -7.37
N ASN A 55 1.08 1.58 -8.55
CA ASN A 55 1.87 2.67 -9.11
C ASN A 55 1.73 3.95 -8.29
N GLN A 56 0.50 4.26 -7.86
CA GLN A 56 0.24 5.40 -6.98
C GLN A 56 1.02 5.28 -5.65
N VAL A 57 0.97 4.11 -5.02
CA VAL A 57 1.70 3.86 -3.76
C VAL A 57 3.21 3.98 -3.92
N LYS A 58 3.78 3.46 -5.02
CA LYS A 58 5.21 3.64 -5.31
C LYS A 58 5.59 5.12 -5.51
N ALA A 59 4.74 5.90 -6.18
CA ALA A 59 4.96 7.33 -6.38
C ALA A 59 4.85 8.13 -5.06
N GLU A 60 3.88 7.79 -4.21
CA GLU A 60 3.74 8.39 -2.87
C GLU A 60 4.96 8.04 -1.99
N TYR A 61 5.42 6.79 -1.99
CA TYR A 61 6.63 6.36 -1.29
C TYR A 61 7.89 7.09 -1.78
N ALA A 62 8.06 7.26 -3.10
CA ALA A 62 9.22 7.93 -3.67
C ALA A 62 9.35 9.39 -3.22
N LYS A 63 8.23 10.09 -2.96
CA LYS A 63 8.24 11.45 -2.40
C LYS A 63 8.74 11.53 -0.97
N LEU A 64 8.74 10.40 -0.27
CA LEU A 64 9.24 10.32 1.09
C LEU A 64 10.73 10.04 1.13
N GLN A 65 11.40 9.61 0.07
CA GLN A 65 12.85 9.36 0.07
C GLN A 65 13.65 10.66 0.28
#